data_AF-A0A949CUD4-F1
#
_entry.id   AF-A0A949CUD4-F1
#
_cell.length_a   1.000
_cell.length_b   1.000
_cell.length_c   1.000
_cell.angle_alpha   90.00
_cell.angle_beta   90.00
_cell.angle_gamma   90.00
#
_symmetry.space_group_name_H-M   'P 1'
#
loop_
_entity.id
_entity.type
_entity.pdbx_description
1 polymer ?
#
loop_
_entity_poly.entity_id
_entity_poly.type
_entity_poly.pdbx_seq_one_letter_code
_entity_poly.pdbx_strand_id
1 'polypeptide(L)'
;ECERLWHVNHVDGEPVLTLARLDRPTCHLRRDYEGIWRGSWLEYERMPIEVIPEVQWKPTVDAIDPTKSRLLITVATGDSFHELLRYTGPLMEAYAKRIGADFVAITKPTQDWWGLEKFRVFPFAQSYERTLYVDADVFLTDETPDLFDVVPVGHVSMHDDWSLLPSFEWVFEERRNILESQEIPMDYSKVVLNSGIVMCDRKHASIWNPPLHPFFPTHCSEQFWIQNNARGLPFFQLPTEFNTQYWMPNFRELVPTAKVIHLANCTPEKRLEFARQFTSSLANA
;
A
#
# COMPACT_ATOMS: atom_id res chain seq x y z
N GLU A 1 -13.02 -40.02 -1.35
CA GLU A 1 -12.42 -39.55 -0.08
C GLU A 1 -12.07 -38.08 -0.22
N CYS A 2 -12.26 -37.30 0.85
CA CYS A 2 -11.92 -35.88 0.88
C CYS A 2 -10.41 -35.66 1.12
N GLU A 3 -9.93 -34.47 0.77
CA GLU A 3 -8.59 -33.96 1.06
C GLU A 3 -8.36 -33.98 2.57
N ARG A 4 -7.32 -34.70 3.01
CA ARG A 4 -7.00 -34.89 4.43
C ARG A 4 -5.64 -34.31 4.82
N LEU A 5 -4.82 -33.97 3.83
CA LEU A 5 -3.44 -33.53 4.04
C LEU A 5 -3.20 -32.21 3.33
N TRP A 6 -2.59 -31.28 4.05
CA TRP A 6 -2.17 -29.97 3.57
C TRP A 6 -0.71 -29.81 3.96
N HIS A 7 0.17 -29.61 2.98
CA HIS A 7 1.59 -29.44 3.25
C HIS A 7 2.25 -28.57 2.20
N VAL A 8 3.29 -27.83 2.59
CA VAL A 8 4.13 -27.07 1.67
C VAL A 8 5.30 -27.96 1.26
N ASN A 9 5.43 -28.25 -0.03
CA ASN A 9 6.55 -28.96 -0.64
C ASN A 9 7.23 -28.07 -1.69
N HIS A 10 8.32 -28.56 -2.28
CA HIS A 10 8.98 -27.86 -3.39
C HIS A 10 8.71 -28.62 -4.69
N VAL A 11 8.18 -27.93 -5.69
CA VAL A 11 7.95 -28.46 -7.05
C VAL A 11 8.68 -27.55 -8.02
N ASP A 12 9.62 -28.13 -8.77
CA ASP A 12 10.53 -27.40 -9.67
C ASP A 12 11.32 -26.27 -8.98
N GLY A 13 11.72 -26.49 -7.73
CA GLY A 13 12.49 -25.54 -6.93
C GLY A 13 11.67 -24.45 -6.23
N GLU A 14 10.36 -24.37 -6.50
CA GLU A 14 9.46 -23.37 -5.93
C GLU A 14 8.55 -23.96 -4.85
N PRO A 15 8.23 -23.21 -3.77
CA PRO A 15 7.28 -23.66 -2.77
C PRO A 15 5.87 -23.77 -3.35
N VAL A 16 5.23 -24.92 -3.12
CA VAL A 16 3.86 -25.24 -3.54
C VAL A 16 3.08 -25.73 -2.33
N LEU A 17 1.87 -25.21 -2.14
CA LEU A 17 0.91 -25.75 -1.19
C LEU A 17 0.16 -26.89 -1.88
N THR A 18 0.38 -28.11 -1.41
CA THR A 18 -0.28 -29.31 -1.92
C THR A 18 -1.44 -29.70 -1.03
N LEU A 19 -2.64 -29.74 -1.61
CA LEU A 19 -3.79 -30.41 -1.02
C LEU A 19 -3.81 -31.84 -1.54
N ALA A 20 -3.92 -32.82 -0.65
CA ALA A 20 -3.80 -34.21 -1.00
C ALA A 20 -4.79 -35.12 -0.27
N ARG A 21 -5.12 -36.21 -0.96
CA ARG A 21 -5.60 -37.45 -0.33
C ARG A 21 -4.42 -38.21 0.26
N LEU A 22 -4.69 -39.32 0.94
CA LEU A 22 -3.63 -40.15 1.51
C LEU A 22 -2.72 -40.77 0.44
N ASP A 23 -3.25 -40.99 -0.78
CA ASP A 23 -2.56 -41.69 -1.87
C ASP A 23 -1.94 -40.76 -2.92
N ARG A 24 -2.44 -39.53 -3.08
CA ARG A 24 -1.99 -38.61 -4.15
C ARG A 24 -2.37 -37.14 -3.93
N PRO A 25 -1.64 -36.19 -4.55
CA PRO A 25 -2.04 -34.79 -4.59
C PRO A 25 -3.32 -34.61 -5.41
N THR A 26 -4.21 -33.74 -4.95
CA THR A 26 -5.43 -33.34 -5.66
C THR A 26 -5.42 -31.88 -6.08
N CYS A 27 -4.59 -31.03 -5.47
CA CYS A 27 -4.40 -29.64 -5.88
C CYS A 27 -2.97 -29.16 -5.59
N HIS A 28 -2.41 -28.38 -6.52
CA HIS A 28 -1.17 -27.63 -6.32
C HIS A 28 -1.46 -26.14 -6.43
N LEU A 29 -1.08 -25.39 -5.40
CA LEU A 29 -1.24 -23.95 -5.33
C LEU A 29 0.14 -23.29 -5.24
N ARG A 30 0.37 -22.22 -6.00
CA ARG A 30 1.56 -21.38 -5.91
C ARG A 30 1.21 -20.08 -5.21
N ARG A 31 2.10 -19.61 -4.33
CA ARG A 31 1.93 -18.33 -3.64
C ARG A 31 2.32 -17.20 -4.58
N ASP A 32 1.48 -16.18 -4.69
CA ASP A 32 1.77 -15.01 -5.51
C ASP A 32 2.35 -13.85 -4.67
N TYR A 33 2.54 -12.69 -5.31
CA TYR A 33 3.08 -11.49 -4.65
C TYR A 33 2.13 -10.86 -3.63
N GLU A 34 0.82 -11.13 -3.71
CA GLU A 34 -0.18 -10.75 -2.70
C GLU A 34 -0.16 -11.68 -1.49
N GLY A 35 0.57 -12.79 -1.57
CA GLY A 35 0.66 -13.80 -0.52
C GLY A 35 -0.46 -14.84 -0.57
N ILE A 36 -1.28 -14.84 -1.63
CA ILE A 36 -2.41 -15.75 -1.85
C ILE A 36 -1.93 -16.98 -2.61
N TRP A 37 -2.38 -18.16 -2.19
CA TRP A 37 -2.08 -19.42 -2.86
C TRP A 37 -3.11 -19.70 -3.94
N ARG A 38 -2.72 -19.66 -5.21
CA ARG A 38 -3.62 -19.88 -6.36
C ARG A 38 -3.22 -21.09 -7.17
N GLY A 39 -4.22 -21.78 -7.72
CA GLY A 39 -4.02 -22.92 -8.60
C GLY A 39 -5.35 -23.56 -8.97
N SER A 40 -5.31 -24.85 -9.26
CA SER A 40 -6.48 -25.61 -9.70
C SER A 40 -6.45 -27.03 -9.16
N TRP A 41 -7.61 -27.66 -9.07
CA TRP A 41 -7.66 -29.10 -8.89
C TRP A 41 -6.91 -29.80 -10.04
N LEU A 42 -6.15 -30.84 -9.73
CA LEU A 42 -5.38 -31.62 -10.70
C LEU A 42 -6.28 -32.62 -11.45
N GLU A 43 -7.38 -33.02 -10.82
CA GLU A 43 -8.36 -33.98 -11.33
C GLU A 43 -9.70 -33.31 -11.66
N TYR A 44 -10.53 -34.03 -12.43
CA TYR A 44 -11.89 -33.63 -12.83
C TYR A 44 -11.93 -32.31 -13.62
N GLU A 45 -12.85 -31.41 -13.28
CA GLU A 45 -13.10 -30.15 -13.97
C GLU A 45 -11.96 -29.13 -13.79
N ARG A 46 -10.94 -29.46 -12.98
CA ARG A 46 -9.78 -28.59 -12.72
C ARG A 46 -10.17 -27.18 -12.32
N MET A 47 -11.22 -27.07 -11.50
CA MET A 47 -11.72 -25.77 -11.07
C MET A 47 -10.61 -25.00 -10.35
N PRO A 48 -10.50 -23.68 -10.59
CA PRO A 48 -9.56 -22.83 -9.88
C PRO A 48 -9.90 -22.76 -8.40
N ILE A 49 -8.86 -22.64 -7.57
CA ILE A 49 -8.96 -22.47 -6.12
C ILE A 49 -8.00 -21.39 -5.68
N GLU A 50 -8.42 -20.64 -4.67
CA GLU A 50 -7.58 -19.71 -3.94
C GLU A 50 -7.62 -20.07 -2.44
N VAL A 51 -6.45 -20.07 -1.80
CA VAL A 51 -6.31 -20.16 -0.34
C VAL A 51 -5.67 -18.86 0.13
N ILE A 52 -6.46 -18.06 0.83
CA ILE A 52 -6.07 -16.75 1.37
C ILE A 52 -5.70 -16.97 2.85
N PRO A 53 -4.42 -16.81 3.24
CA PRO A 53 -4.04 -16.93 4.64
C PRO A 53 -4.59 -15.75 5.44
N GLU A 54 -5.10 -16.00 6.64
CA GLU A 54 -5.30 -14.93 7.61
C GLU A 54 -3.96 -14.32 7.99
N VAL A 55 -3.94 -13.00 8.16
CA VAL A 55 -2.73 -12.28 8.54
C VAL A 55 -2.96 -11.50 9.82
N GLN A 56 -1.88 -11.36 10.60
CA GLN A 56 -1.84 -10.54 11.81
C GLN A 56 -0.56 -9.73 11.81
N TRP A 57 -0.64 -8.50 12.30
CA TRP A 57 0.53 -7.64 12.41
C TRP A 57 1.55 -8.19 13.40
N LYS A 58 2.82 -8.18 12.99
CA LYS A 58 3.97 -8.59 13.81
C LYS A 58 4.69 -7.33 14.31
N PRO A 59 4.80 -7.12 15.63
CA PRO A 59 5.55 -5.99 16.15
C PRO A 59 7.00 -5.98 15.67
N THR A 60 7.44 -4.83 15.18
CA THR A 60 8.82 -4.59 14.73
C THR A 60 9.39 -3.34 15.36
N VAL A 61 10.72 -3.29 15.41
CA VAL A 61 11.46 -2.11 15.88
C VAL A 61 12.39 -1.69 14.74
N ASP A 62 12.03 -0.58 14.10
CA ASP A 62 12.91 0.10 13.17
C ASP A 62 13.75 1.14 13.93
N ALA A 63 14.99 1.35 13.50
CA ALA A 63 15.84 2.38 14.08
C ALA A 63 15.30 3.76 13.69
N ILE A 64 15.25 4.67 14.66
CA ILE A 64 14.71 6.03 14.49
C ILE A 64 15.70 7.01 15.12
N ASP A 65 16.22 7.93 14.33
CA ASP A 65 17.13 8.98 14.78
C ASP A 65 16.79 10.30 14.05
N PRO A 66 15.80 11.07 14.54
CA PRO A 66 15.33 12.26 13.85
C PRO A 66 16.39 13.36 13.82
N THR A 67 16.74 13.85 12.63
CA THR A 67 17.61 15.02 12.46
C THR A 67 16.83 16.29 12.12
N LYS A 68 15.57 16.12 11.71
CA LYS A 68 14.60 17.19 11.40
C LYS A 68 13.31 17.00 12.20
N SER A 69 12.46 18.03 12.21
CA SER A 69 11.10 17.93 12.78
C SER A 69 10.08 17.31 11.82
N ARG A 70 10.37 17.33 10.51
CA ARG A 70 9.51 16.82 9.44
C ARG A 70 10.10 15.54 8.84
N LEU A 71 9.23 14.60 8.46
CA LEU A 71 9.62 13.33 7.84
C LEU A 71 8.87 13.12 6.53
N LEU A 72 9.59 12.74 5.48
CA LEU A 72 9.06 12.00 4.34
C LEU A 72 9.44 10.53 4.50
N ILE A 73 8.46 9.64 4.42
CA ILE A 73 8.67 8.20 4.57
C ILE A 73 7.95 7.40 3.49
N THR A 74 8.61 6.35 3.00
CA THR A 74 8.02 5.38 2.07
C THR A 74 8.25 3.95 2.55
N VAL A 75 7.39 3.04 2.12
CA VAL A 75 7.53 1.59 2.31
C VAL A 75 7.67 0.95 0.94
N ALA A 76 8.81 0.30 0.72
CA ALA A 76 9.18 -0.33 -0.53
C ALA A 76 9.79 -1.70 -0.23
N THR A 77 8.96 -2.67 0.13
CA THR A 77 9.40 -4.03 0.47
C THR A 77 9.19 -4.98 -0.71
N GLY A 78 10.14 -5.90 -0.93
CA GLY A 78 10.10 -6.88 -2.01
C GLY A 78 10.79 -6.40 -3.29
N ASP A 79 11.20 -7.35 -4.13
CA ASP A 79 12.14 -7.10 -5.23
C ASP A 79 11.62 -6.10 -6.27
N SER A 80 10.33 -6.18 -6.62
CA SER A 80 9.71 -5.27 -7.60
C SER A 80 9.68 -3.83 -7.11
N PHE A 81 9.37 -3.60 -5.84
CA PHE A 81 9.38 -2.28 -5.23
C PHE A 81 10.80 -1.78 -4.94
N HIS A 82 11.75 -2.68 -4.66
CA HIS A 82 13.17 -2.32 -4.59
C HIS A 82 13.67 -1.81 -5.94
N GLU A 83 13.30 -2.47 -7.04
CA GLU A 83 13.65 -2.01 -8.38
C GLU A 83 13.00 -0.65 -8.68
N LEU A 84 11.72 -0.48 -8.35
CA LEU A 84 11.01 0.78 -8.57
C LEU A 84 11.60 1.93 -7.74
N LEU A 85 12.00 1.67 -6.49
CA LEU A 85 12.61 2.65 -5.60
C LEU A 85 13.93 3.21 -6.15
N ARG A 86 14.61 2.51 -7.08
CA ARG A 86 15.79 3.05 -7.77
C ARG A 86 15.46 4.27 -8.63
N TYR A 87 14.19 4.44 -9.01
CA TYR A 87 13.69 5.57 -9.78
C TYR A 87 12.98 6.60 -8.91
N THR A 88 12.11 6.16 -7.98
CA THR A 88 11.32 7.08 -7.15
C THR A 88 12.09 7.57 -5.92
N GLY A 89 13.00 6.76 -5.37
CA GLY A 89 13.80 7.08 -4.18
C GLY A 89 14.62 8.37 -4.33
N PRO A 90 15.41 8.56 -5.43
CA PRO A 90 16.13 9.81 -5.66
C PRO A 90 15.22 11.05 -5.74
N LEU A 91 14.02 10.90 -6.31
CA LEU A 91 13.03 11.98 -6.37
C LEU A 91 12.49 12.33 -4.97
N MET A 92 12.17 11.31 -4.17
CA MET A 92 11.72 11.47 -2.80
C MET A 92 12.79 12.11 -1.90
N GLU A 93 14.05 11.69 -2.03
CA GLU A 93 15.19 12.25 -1.30
C GLU A 93 15.43 13.72 -1.68
N ALA A 94 15.40 14.04 -2.98
CA ALA A 94 15.54 15.41 -3.47
C ALA A 94 14.38 16.31 -2.96
N TYR A 95 13.15 15.80 -2.98
CA TYR A 95 11.99 16.50 -2.47
C TYR A 95 12.06 16.71 -0.95
N ALA A 96 12.42 15.68 -0.17
CA ALA A 96 12.61 15.78 1.28
C ALA A 96 13.65 16.84 1.64
N LYS A 97 14.78 16.87 0.92
CA LYS A 97 15.81 17.90 1.08
C LYS A 97 15.27 19.30 0.80
N ARG A 98 14.47 19.46 -0.27
CA ARG A 98 13.88 20.75 -0.66
C ARG A 98 12.92 21.31 0.39
N ILE A 99 12.15 20.46 1.06
CA ILE A 99 11.15 20.85 2.07
C ILE A 99 11.68 20.80 3.51
N GLY A 100 12.97 20.50 3.69
CA GLY A 100 13.62 20.43 5.00
C GLY A 100 13.18 19.26 5.88
N ALA A 101 12.86 18.11 5.29
CA ALA A 101 12.47 16.88 5.97
C ALA A 101 13.59 15.84 5.96
N ASP A 102 13.57 14.93 6.94
CA ASP A 102 14.29 13.66 6.83
C ASP A 102 13.63 12.78 5.77
N PHE A 103 14.39 11.89 5.14
CA PHE A 103 13.87 10.85 4.26
C PHE A 103 14.18 9.47 4.81
N VAL A 104 13.15 8.62 4.91
CA VAL A 104 13.27 7.22 5.31
C VAL A 104 12.59 6.32 4.27
N ALA A 105 13.29 5.27 3.84
CA ALA A 105 12.70 4.19 3.06
C ALA A 105 12.76 2.87 3.84
N ILE A 106 11.60 2.32 4.16
CA ILE A 106 11.46 1.00 4.79
C ILE A 106 11.53 -0.06 3.68
N THR A 107 12.64 -0.80 3.61
CA THR A 107 12.90 -1.74 2.49
C THR A 107 12.94 -3.21 2.90
N LYS A 108 13.30 -3.51 4.14
CA LYS A 108 13.39 -4.90 4.61
C LYS A 108 12.00 -5.43 4.97
N PRO A 109 11.50 -6.52 4.35
CA PRO A 109 10.21 -7.10 4.73
C PRO A 109 10.29 -7.75 6.12
N THR A 110 9.19 -7.67 6.86
CA THR A 110 9.00 -8.18 8.22
C THR A 110 7.62 -8.80 8.46
N GLN A 111 6.67 -8.52 7.58
CA GLN A 111 5.28 -8.96 7.66
C GLN A 111 4.98 -10.06 6.64
N ASP A 112 3.90 -10.81 6.87
CA ASP A 112 3.50 -11.90 5.96
C ASP A 112 2.69 -11.41 4.75
N TRP A 113 2.19 -10.17 4.80
CA TRP A 113 1.46 -9.48 3.76
C TRP A 113 1.97 -8.04 3.63
N TRP A 114 2.15 -7.59 2.39
CA TRP A 114 2.80 -6.31 2.07
C TRP A 114 2.07 -5.09 2.67
N GLY A 115 0.73 -5.11 2.75
CA GLY A 115 -0.02 -3.97 3.28
C GLY A 115 0.20 -3.73 4.76
N LEU A 116 0.58 -4.77 5.54
CA LEU A 116 0.93 -4.62 6.95
C LEU A 116 2.25 -3.84 7.16
N GLU A 117 3.12 -3.78 6.16
CA GLU A 117 4.37 -3.03 6.25
C GLU A 117 4.13 -1.52 6.43
N LYS A 118 3.00 -1.01 5.92
CA LYS A 118 2.60 0.40 6.04
C LYS A 118 2.41 0.84 7.50
N PHE A 119 2.02 -0.08 8.39
CA PHE A 119 1.87 0.23 9.84
C PHE A 119 3.19 0.41 10.59
N ARG A 120 4.32 0.05 9.97
CA ARG A 120 5.65 0.36 10.53
C ARG A 120 5.98 1.86 10.53
N VAL A 121 5.17 2.66 9.84
CA VAL A 121 5.24 4.13 9.87
C VAL A 121 4.87 4.67 11.27
N PHE A 122 4.10 3.94 12.08
CA PHE A 122 3.64 4.40 13.39
C PHE A 122 4.73 4.97 14.31
N PRO A 123 5.80 4.24 14.68
CA PRO A 123 6.82 4.76 15.59
C PRO A 123 7.59 5.95 15.00
N PHE A 124 7.73 6.03 13.67
CA PHE A 124 8.26 7.22 13.01
C PHE A 124 7.31 8.40 13.16
N ALA A 125 6.03 8.24 12.85
CA ALA A 125 5.03 9.29 13.00
C ALA A 125 4.91 9.82 14.44
N GLN A 126 5.19 8.98 15.44
CA GLN A 126 5.28 9.41 16.84
C GLN A 126 6.53 10.24 17.17
N SER A 127 7.61 10.06 16.41
CA SER A 127 8.91 10.68 16.69
C SER A 127 9.07 12.05 16.01
N TYR A 128 8.44 12.25 14.86
CA TYR A 128 8.46 13.51 14.12
C TYR A 128 7.30 14.43 14.51
N GLU A 129 7.43 15.74 14.30
CA GLU A 129 6.32 16.68 14.52
C GLU A 129 5.25 16.50 13.43
N ARG A 130 5.69 16.29 12.18
CA ARG A 130 4.84 16.06 11.02
C ARG A 130 5.45 15.01 10.11
N THR A 131 4.60 14.14 9.58
CA THR A 131 4.99 13.02 8.74
C THR A 131 4.17 13.01 7.47
N LEU A 132 4.87 12.93 6.34
CA LEU A 132 4.34 12.69 5.02
C LEU A 132 4.74 11.26 4.61
N TYR A 133 3.76 10.36 4.57
CA TYR A 133 3.90 9.05 3.96
C TYR A 133 3.61 9.13 2.47
N VAL A 134 4.41 8.44 1.66
CA VAL A 134 4.28 8.35 0.20
C VAL A 134 4.51 6.90 -0.25
N ASP A 135 3.59 6.33 -1.02
CA ASP A 135 3.76 4.99 -1.62
C ASP A 135 4.97 4.96 -2.56
N ALA A 136 5.64 3.79 -2.65
CA ALA A 136 6.88 3.64 -3.42
C ALA A 136 6.73 3.86 -4.94
N ASP A 137 5.50 3.80 -5.45
CA ASP A 137 5.15 4.01 -6.86
C ASP A 137 4.61 5.42 -7.15
N VAL A 138 4.89 6.37 -6.25
CA VAL A 138 4.63 7.79 -6.42
C VAL A 138 5.87 8.53 -6.92
N PHE A 139 5.66 9.41 -7.89
CA PHE A 139 6.66 10.33 -8.45
C PHE A 139 6.38 11.74 -7.94
N LEU A 140 7.30 12.26 -7.14
CA LEU A 140 7.34 13.65 -6.71
C LEU A 140 8.19 14.42 -7.74
N THR A 141 7.63 15.50 -8.27
CA THR A 141 8.27 16.31 -9.30
C THR A 141 8.89 17.58 -8.69
N ASP A 142 9.70 18.29 -9.45
CA ASP A 142 10.22 19.59 -9.02
C ASP A 142 9.09 20.63 -8.83
N GLU A 143 7.94 20.42 -9.47
CA GLU A 143 6.76 21.26 -9.31
C GLU A 143 5.91 20.91 -8.09
N THR A 144 6.14 19.78 -7.42
CA THR A 144 5.41 19.43 -6.19
C THR A 144 5.68 20.51 -5.14
N PRO A 145 4.68 21.27 -4.64
CA PRO A 145 4.93 22.24 -3.58
C PRO A 145 5.27 21.53 -2.26
N ASP A 146 5.71 22.28 -1.24
CA ASP A 146 5.85 21.71 0.11
C ASP A 146 4.48 21.30 0.64
N LEU A 147 4.23 19.99 0.74
CA LEU A 147 2.94 19.46 1.23
C LEU A 147 2.71 19.79 2.71
N PHE A 148 3.76 20.05 3.49
CA PHE A 148 3.61 20.56 4.85
C PHE A 148 3.04 21.98 4.86
N ASP A 149 3.27 22.78 3.82
CA ASP A 149 2.69 24.13 3.72
C ASP A 149 1.29 24.11 3.09
N VAL A 150 1.01 23.12 2.24
CA VAL A 150 -0.33 22.92 1.64
C VAL A 150 -1.34 22.44 2.68
N VAL A 151 -0.98 21.47 3.49
CA VAL A 151 -1.91 20.86 4.44
C VAL A 151 -1.81 21.57 5.79
N PRO A 152 -2.92 22.10 6.35
CA PRO A 152 -2.87 22.83 7.61
C PRO A 152 -2.38 21.95 8.78
N VAL A 153 -1.61 22.57 9.68
CA VAL A 153 -1.25 21.93 10.95
C VAL A 153 -2.52 21.50 11.68
N GLY A 154 -2.45 20.33 12.31
CA GLY A 154 -3.53 19.72 13.06
C GLY A 154 -4.54 18.99 12.20
N HIS A 155 -4.22 18.65 10.94
CA HIS A 155 -5.08 17.86 10.06
C HIS A 155 -4.38 16.56 9.63
N VAL A 156 -5.19 15.52 9.43
CA VAL A 156 -4.80 14.37 8.60
C VAL A 156 -5.21 14.67 7.16
N SER A 157 -4.42 14.26 6.17
CA SER A 157 -4.80 14.42 4.77
C SER A 157 -4.58 13.18 3.93
N MET A 158 -5.57 12.89 3.09
CA MET A 158 -5.55 11.88 2.04
C MET A 158 -6.38 12.42 0.87
N HIS A 159 -6.22 11.82 -0.31
CA HIS A 159 -7.12 12.06 -1.44
C HIS A 159 -8.34 11.15 -1.33
N ASP A 160 -9.50 11.56 -1.86
CA ASP A 160 -10.77 10.84 -1.78
C ASP A 160 -11.17 10.43 -3.19
N ASP A 161 -11.07 9.12 -3.45
CA ASP A 161 -11.34 8.51 -4.74
C ASP A 161 -12.85 8.35 -5.01
N TRP A 162 -13.73 8.54 -4.01
CA TRP A 162 -15.14 8.15 -4.11
C TRP A 162 -15.83 8.68 -5.36
N SER A 163 -15.65 9.97 -5.68
CA SER A 163 -16.33 10.59 -6.83
C SER A 163 -15.78 10.15 -8.20
N LEU A 164 -14.63 9.48 -8.22
CA LEU A 164 -13.90 9.05 -9.41
C LEU A 164 -14.04 7.55 -9.69
N LEU A 165 -14.53 6.76 -8.73
CA LEU A 165 -14.66 5.32 -8.88
C LEU A 165 -15.77 4.93 -9.86
N PRO A 166 -15.54 3.94 -10.74
CA PRO A 166 -16.55 3.45 -11.67
C PRO A 166 -17.58 2.50 -11.01
N SER A 167 -17.22 1.90 -9.88
CA SER A 167 -18.07 0.97 -9.13
C SER A 167 -17.73 1.00 -7.63
N PHE A 168 -18.70 0.61 -6.79
CA PHE A 168 -18.60 0.74 -5.33
C PHE A 168 -18.79 -0.57 -4.56
N GLU A 169 -19.18 -1.66 -5.22
CA GLU A 169 -19.48 -2.95 -4.56
C GLU A 169 -18.26 -3.48 -3.81
N TRP A 170 -17.12 -3.55 -4.51
CA TRP A 170 -15.83 -3.96 -3.94
C TRP A 170 -15.42 -3.11 -2.72
N VAL A 171 -15.73 -1.81 -2.71
CA VAL A 171 -15.41 -0.90 -1.60
C VAL A 171 -16.10 -1.36 -0.32
N PHE A 172 -17.38 -1.71 -0.41
CA PHE A 172 -18.14 -2.17 0.75
C PHE A 172 -17.74 -3.58 1.17
N GLU A 173 -17.37 -4.45 0.24
CA GLU A 173 -16.89 -5.80 0.56
C GLU A 173 -15.56 -5.78 1.32
N GLU A 174 -14.58 -5.04 0.82
CA GLU A 174 -13.26 -4.93 1.46
C GLU A 174 -13.33 -4.23 2.83
N ARG A 175 -14.13 -3.16 2.94
CA ARG A 175 -14.39 -2.52 4.24
C ARG A 175 -15.05 -3.46 5.22
N ARG A 176 -16.05 -4.23 4.79
CA ARG A 176 -16.74 -5.18 5.65
C ARG A 176 -15.75 -6.20 6.18
N ASN A 177 -14.94 -6.77 5.29
CA ASN A 177 -13.93 -7.75 5.64
C ASN A 177 -12.99 -7.25 6.74
N ILE A 178 -12.39 -6.06 6.57
CA ILE A 178 -11.49 -5.54 7.61
C ILE A 178 -12.24 -5.09 8.86
N LEU A 179 -13.36 -4.35 8.78
CA LEU A 179 -14.03 -3.82 9.97
C LEU A 179 -14.68 -4.90 10.82
N GLU A 180 -15.38 -5.86 10.21
CA GLU A 180 -16.02 -6.96 10.95
C GLU A 180 -14.97 -7.87 11.61
N SER A 181 -13.82 -8.11 10.97
CA SER A 181 -12.72 -8.86 11.58
C SER A 181 -12.16 -8.21 12.85
N GLN A 182 -12.36 -6.90 13.00
CA GLN A 182 -11.91 -6.11 14.14
C GLN A 182 -13.05 -5.79 15.11
N GLU A 183 -14.22 -6.44 14.95
CA GLU A 183 -15.42 -6.20 15.75
C GLU A 183 -15.93 -4.75 15.69
N ILE A 184 -15.62 -4.05 14.59
CA ILE A 184 -16.02 -2.66 14.36
C ILE A 184 -17.28 -2.64 13.47
N PRO A 185 -18.31 -1.82 13.82
CA PRO A 185 -19.48 -1.66 12.97
C PRO A 185 -19.11 -1.16 11.57
N MET A 186 -19.79 -1.72 10.57
CA MET A 186 -19.60 -1.38 9.17
C MET A 186 -19.73 0.13 8.90
N ASP A 187 -18.83 0.68 8.08
CA ASP A 187 -18.88 2.05 7.60
C ASP A 187 -19.48 2.18 6.20
N TYR A 188 -20.68 2.77 6.14
CA TYR A 188 -21.39 3.05 4.89
C TYR A 188 -21.07 4.44 4.31
N SER A 189 -20.03 5.13 4.80
CA SER A 189 -19.62 6.43 4.31
C SER A 189 -19.27 6.41 2.81
N LYS A 190 -19.65 7.48 2.11
CA LYS A 190 -19.36 7.67 0.67
C LYS A 190 -18.02 8.40 0.48
N VAL A 191 -16.96 7.82 1.04
CA VAL A 191 -15.60 8.38 1.06
C VAL A 191 -14.62 7.24 0.89
N VAL A 192 -13.70 7.27 -0.08
CA VAL A 192 -12.61 6.29 -0.26
C VAL A 192 -11.28 7.02 -0.15
N LEU A 193 -10.68 7.03 1.04
CA LEU A 193 -9.43 7.75 1.25
C LEU A 193 -8.25 6.93 0.71
N ASN A 194 -7.61 7.42 -0.34
CA ASN A 194 -6.43 6.82 -0.91
C ASN A 194 -5.23 6.98 0.04
N SER A 195 -4.63 5.86 0.44
CA SER A 195 -3.53 5.84 1.42
C SER A 195 -2.14 5.92 0.78
N GLY A 196 -2.04 6.26 -0.51
CA GLY A 196 -0.76 6.39 -1.19
C GLY A 196 -0.02 7.69 -0.88
N ILE A 197 -0.75 8.71 -0.41
CA ILE A 197 -0.16 9.96 0.09
C ILE A 197 -0.94 10.34 1.33
N VAL A 198 -0.29 10.21 2.48
CA VAL A 198 -0.90 10.45 3.79
C VAL A 198 -0.05 11.44 4.56
N MET A 199 -0.64 12.52 5.04
CA MET A 199 0.05 13.43 5.93
C MET A 199 -0.64 13.48 7.29
N CYS A 200 0.14 13.50 8.36
CA CYS A 200 -0.36 13.63 9.72
C CYS A 200 0.65 14.34 10.62
N ASP A 201 0.15 14.95 11.68
CA ASP A 201 0.97 15.44 12.78
C ASP A 201 1.18 14.33 13.82
N ARG A 202 2.19 14.49 14.68
CA ARG A 202 2.50 13.56 15.78
C ARG A 202 1.27 13.14 16.60
N LYS A 203 0.40 14.09 16.94
CA LYS A 203 -0.80 13.85 17.74
C LYS A 203 -1.83 12.94 17.04
N HIS A 204 -1.70 12.73 15.73
CA HIS A 204 -2.54 11.87 14.91
C HIS A 204 -1.79 10.62 14.42
N ALA A 205 -0.60 10.33 14.95
CA ALA A 205 0.18 9.16 14.55
C ALA A 205 -0.60 7.84 14.72
N SER A 206 -1.58 7.79 15.61
CA SER A 206 -2.46 6.63 15.82
C SER A 206 -3.24 6.19 14.57
N ILE A 207 -3.31 6.99 13.50
CA ILE A 207 -3.86 6.50 12.21
C ILE A 207 -3.10 5.28 11.69
N TRP A 208 -1.82 5.16 12.04
CA TRP A 208 -0.93 4.06 11.68
C TRP A 208 -0.98 2.88 12.66
N ASN A 209 -1.87 2.90 13.66
CA ASN A 209 -2.06 1.73 14.50
C ASN A 209 -2.51 0.52 13.64
N PRO A 210 -1.86 -0.64 13.76
CA PRO A 210 -2.25 -1.82 12.99
C PRO A 210 -3.58 -2.40 13.48
N PRO A 211 -4.25 -3.22 12.66
CA PRO A 211 -5.36 -4.06 13.14
C PRO A 211 -4.88 -5.01 14.24
N LEU A 212 -5.72 -5.24 15.24
CA LEU A 212 -5.39 -6.04 16.43
C LEU A 212 -5.69 -7.53 16.23
N HIS A 213 -6.76 -7.83 15.49
CA HIS A 213 -7.22 -9.19 15.21
C HIS A 213 -6.80 -9.64 13.81
N PRO A 214 -6.69 -10.96 13.58
CA PRO A 214 -6.47 -11.49 12.25
C PRO A 214 -7.57 -11.09 11.25
N PHE A 215 -7.21 -10.95 9.98
CA PHE A 215 -8.14 -10.64 8.90
C PHE A 215 -7.67 -11.28 7.59
N PHE A 216 -8.58 -11.40 6.62
CA PHE A 216 -8.22 -11.82 5.26
C PHE A 216 -7.67 -10.61 4.50
N PRO A 217 -6.41 -10.62 4.04
CA PRO A 217 -5.86 -9.48 3.31
C PRO A 217 -6.54 -9.34 1.94
N THR A 218 -6.96 -8.12 1.62
CA THR A 218 -7.44 -7.68 0.31
C THR A 218 -6.60 -6.54 -0.22
N HIS A 219 -6.81 -6.13 -1.48
CA HIS A 219 -6.00 -5.11 -2.14
C HIS A 219 -5.91 -3.78 -1.36
N CYS A 220 -7.01 -3.34 -0.74
CA CYS A 220 -7.12 -2.07 -0.03
C CYS A 220 -7.41 -2.25 1.48
N SER A 221 -7.16 -3.43 2.06
CA SER A 221 -7.44 -3.70 3.47
C SER A 221 -6.74 -2.72 4.42
N GLU A 222 -5.46 -2.40 4.16
CA GLU A 222 -4.67 -1.46 4.93
C GLU A 222 -5.18 -0.02 4.75
N GLN A 223 -5.58 0.33 3.53
CA GLN A 223 -6.14 1.64 3.21
C GLN A 223 -7.43 1.89 3.99
N PHE A 224 -8.37 0.95 3.97
CA PHE A 224 -9.62 1.08 4.71
C PHE A 224 -9.43 1.09 6.22
N TRP A 225 -8.40 0.40 6.72
CA TRP A 225 -8.03 0.49 8.13
C TRP A 225 -7.48 1.87 8.52
N ILE A 226 -6.57 2.43 7.72
CA ILE A 226 -6.04 3.79 7.93
C ILE A 226 -7.17 4.83 7.86
N GLN A 227 -8.07 4.70 6.87
CA GLN A 227 -9.27 5.53 6.76
C GLN A 227 -10.12 5.43 8.04
N ASN A 228 -10.34 4.22 8.56
CA ASN A 228 -11.11 4.04 9.78
C ASN A 228 -10.46 4.72 10.98
N ASN A 229 -9.14 4.58 11.15
CA ASN A 229 -8.42 5.23 12.24
C ASN A 229 -8.39 6.75 12.13
N ALA A 230 -8.55 7.31 10.93
CA ALA A 230 -8.64 8.74 10.70
C ALA A 230 -10.04 9.33 11.00
N ARG A 231 -11.05 8.50 11.28
CA ARG A 231 -12.43 8.97 11.50
C ARG A 231 -12.52 9.89 12.71
N GLY A 232 -13.23 10.99 12.55
CA GLY A 232 -13.43 12.00 13.60
C GLY A 232 -12.26 12.94 13.83
N LEU A 233 -11.12 12.75 13.14
CA LEU A 233 -10.01 13.70 13.17
C LEU A 233 -10.28 14.89 12.23
N PRO A 234 -9.71 16.08 12.50
CA PRO A 234 -9.70 17.15 11.53
C PRO A 234 -9.03 16.68 10.24
N PHE A 235 -9.74 16.81 9.13
CA PHE A 235 -9.34 16.22 7.85
C PHE A 235 -9.20 17.29 6.78
N PHE A 236 -8.11 17.20 6.00
CA PHE A 236 -7.87 18.02 4.83
C PHE A 236 -7.91 17.13 3.58
N GLN A 237 -8.87 17.40 2.71
CA GLN A 237 -9.02 16.70 1.44
C GLN A 237 -7.90 17.10 0.48
N LEU A 238 -6.99 16.18 0.14
CA LEU A 238 -5.99 16.44 -0.90
C LEU A 238 -6.70 16.54 -2.27
N PRO A 239 -6.45 17.61 -3.05
CA PRO A 239 -6.92 17.70 -4.42
C PRO A 239 -6.30 16.62 -5.33
N THR A 240 -6.98 16.28 -6.42
CA THR A 240 -6.55 15.23 -7.36
C THR A 240 -5.16 15.46 -7.96
N GLU A 241 -4.75 16.70 -8.17
CA GLU A 241 -3.39 17.02 -8.67
C GLU A 241 -2.27 16.57 -7.72
N PHE A 242 -2.58 16.36 -6.43
CA PHE A 242 -1.67 15.83 -5.42
C PHE A 242 -1.74 14.32 -5.25
N ASN A 243 -2.59 13.62 -6.02
CA ASN A 243 -2.64 12.16 -6.07
C ASN A 243 -3.25 11.73 -7.42
N THR A 244 -2.59 12.09 -8.52
CA THR A 244 -3.06 11.78 -9.88
C THR A 244 -2.74 10.32 -10.20
N GLN A 245 -3.76 9.48 -10.22
CA GLN A 245 -3.59 8.02 -10.19
C GLN A 245 -3.70 7.35 -11.56
N TYR A 246 -2.86 6.34 -11.80
CA TYR A 246 -2.77 5.64 -13.09
C TYR A 246 -4.09 5.03 -13.59
N TRP A 247 -4.94 4.54 -12.68
CA TRP A 247 -6.24 3.97 -13.06
C TRP A 247 -7.26 5.01 -13.53
N MET A 248 -7.03 6.31 -13.29
CA MET A 248 -7.96 7.37 -13.68
C MET A 248 -8.09 7.40 -15.22
N PRO A 249 -9.31 7.49 -15.79
CA PRO A 249 -9.52 7.43 -17.24
C PRO A 249 -8.73 8.48 -18.05
N ASN A 250 -8.53 9.66 -17.46
CA ASN A 250 -7.81 10.79 -18.04
C ASN A 250 -6.37 10.94 -17.51
N PHE A 251 -5.80 9.90 -16.89
CA PHE A 251 -4.47 9.95 -16.28
C PHE A 251 -3.41 10.58 -17.19
N ARG A 252 -3.31 10.13 -18.45
CA ARG A 252 -2.31 10.63 -19.42
C ARG A 252 -2.46 12.11 -19.73
N GLU A 253 -3.69 12.64 -19.70
CA GLU A 253 -3.99 14.04 -19.94
C GLU A 253 -3.69 14.91 -18.71
N LEU A 254 -3.80 14.32 -17.51
CA LEU A 254 -3.52 15.00 -16.24
C LEU A 254 -2.03 15.05 -15.89
N VAL A 255 -1.23 14.06 -16.33
CA VAL A 255 0.21 13.97 -16.01
C VAL A 255 0.98 15.27 -16.24
N PRO A 256 0.81 16.01 -17.36
CA PRO A 256 1.55 17.26 -17.58
C PRO A 256 1.29 18.37 -16.57
N THR A 257 0.14 18.36 -15.88
CA THR A 257 -0.22 19.36 -14.87
C THR A 257 -0.27 18.79 -13.45
N ALA A 258 0.00 17.49 -13.29
CA ALA A 258 -0.01 16.82 -11.99
C ALA A 258 1.12 17.34 -11.10
N LYS A 259 0.81 17.59 -9.84
CA LYS A 259 1.80 17.92 -8.81
C LYS A 259 2.39 16.67 -8.19
N VAL A 260 1.63 15.57 -8.17
CA VAL A 260 2.10 14.25 -7.78
C VAL A 260 1.48 13.19 -8.68
N ILE A 261 2.30 12.31 -9.22
CA ILE A 261 1.88 11.21 -10.09
C ILE A 261 1.96 9.91 -9.27
N HIS A 262 0.87 9.15 -9.21
CA HIS A 262 0.78 7.91 -8.45
C HIS A 262 0.44 6.75 -9.38
N LEU A 263 1.30 5.73 -9.46
CA LEU A 263 1.06 4.57 -10.31
C LEU A 263 0.15 3.50 -9.66
N ALA A 264 -0.88 3.96 -8.94
CA ALA A 264 -1.87 3.12 -8.28
C ALA A 264 -2.56 2.17 -9.27
N ASN A 265 -2.73 0.91 -8.88
CA ASN A 265 -3.34 -0.15 -9.69
C ASN A 265 -2.66 -0.36 -11.08
N CYS A 266 -1.39 0.03 -11.19
CA CYS A 266 -0.56 -0.23 -12.37
C CYS A 266 0.21 -1.55 -12.18
N THR A 267 0.33 -2.36 -13.24
CA THR A 267 1.09 -3.62 -13.14
C THR A 267 2.58 -3.33 -12.91
N PRO A 268 3.33 -4.24 -12.26
CA PRO A 268 4.76 -4.04 -12.01
C PRO A 268 5.57 -3.67 -13.27
N GLU A 269 5.28 -4.31 -14.40
CA GLU A 269 5.99 -4.07 -15.66
C GLU A 269 5.73 -2.66 -16.19
N LYS A 270 4.46 -2.21 -16.13
CA LYS A 270 4.06 -0.87 -16.56
C LYS A 270 4.59 0.21 -15.63
N ARG A 271 4.69 -0.06 -14.32
CA ARG A 271 5.34 0.85 -13.36
C ARG A 271 6.79 1.09 -13.74
N LEU A 272 7.54 0.03 -14.03
CA LEU A 272 8.94 0.13 -14.42
C LEU A 272 9.12 0.77 -15.80
N GLU A 273 8.24 0.47 -16.75
CA GLU A 273 8.23 1.15 -18.06
C GLU A 273 8.05 2.67 -17.90
N PHE A 274 7.04 3.08 -17.12
CA PHE A 274 6.80 4.49 -16.84
C PHE A 274 8.00 5.13 -16.14
N ALA A 275 8.53 4.47 -15.10
CA ALA A 275 9.68 4.95 -14.34
C ALA A 275 10.89 5.26 -15.25
N ARG A 276 11.22 4.32 -16.15
CA ARG A 276 12.32 4.48 -17.11
C ARG A 276 12.10 5.64 -18.07
N GLN A 277 10.88 5.78 -18.61
CA GLN A 277 10.53 6.86 -19.52
C GLN A 277 10.60 8.22 -18.82
N PHE A 278 10.02 8.30 -17.61
CA PHE A 278 9.98 9.50 -16.80
C PHE A 278 11.37 9.99 -16.44
N THR A 279 12.23 9.14 -15.88
CA THR A 279 13.61 9.53 -15.52
C THR A 279 14.46 9.86 -16.74
N SER A 280 14.23 9.20 -17.88
CA SER A 280 14.93 9.53 -19.13
C SER A 280 14.53 10.91 -19.64
N SER A 281 13.27 11.31 -19.51
CA SER A 281 12.83 12.66 -19.88
C SER A 281 13.45 13.75 -18.99
N LEU A 282 13.56 13.50 -17.68
CA LEU A 282 14.22 14.42 -16.75
C LEU A 282 15.71 14.60 -17.04
N ALA A 283 16.40 13.53 -17.46
CA ALA A 283 17.82 13.62 -17.81
C ALA A 283 18.10 14.40 -19.11
N ASN A 284 17.08 14.59 -19.95
CA ASN A 284 17.18 15.30 -21.24
C ASN A 284 16.61 16.73 -21.19
N ALA A 285 16.04 17.14 -20.06
CA ALA A 285 15.51 18.49 -19.81
C ALA A 285 16.58 19.38 -19.17
#